data_AF-A0A425W2X9-F1
#
_entry.id   AF-A0A425W2X9-F1
#
_cell.length_a   1.000
_cell.length_b   1.000
_cell.length_c   1.000
_cell.angle_alpha   90.00
_cell.angle_beta   90.00
_cell.angle_gamma   90.00
#
_symmetry.space_group_name_H-M   'P 1'
#
loop_
_entity.id
_entity.type
_entity.pdbx_description
1 polymer ?
#
loop_
_entity_poly.entity_id
_entity_poly.type
_entity_poly.pdbx_seq_one_letter_code
_entity_poly.pdbx_strand_id
1 'polypeptide(L)'
;MWCLLGKVVSQARDAADYSGVVCVGIDDTAKRRNQSYIGIMADLDGQRAVAVTQGRDKGALGRLCDELKEHAGDRTKVLEVTRDMA
;
A
#
# COMPACT_ATOMS: atom_id res chain seq x y z
N MET A 1 22.70 -9.76 -6.43
CA MET A 1 22.05 -9.20 -5.22
C MET A 1 20.59 -8.81 -5.47
N TRP A 2 20.31 -7.86 -6.37
CA TRP A 2 18.93 -7.36 -6.61
C TRP A 2 17.93 -8.38 -7.13
N CYS A 3 18.33 -9.30 -8.01
CA CYS A 3 17.42 -10.35 -8.49
C CYS A 3 16.91 -11.26 -7.37
N LEU A 4 17.75 -11.53 -6.35
CA LEU A 4 17.37 -12.38 -5.23
C LEU A 4 16.39 -11.67 -4.30
N LEU A 5 16.63 -10.40 -3.99
CA LEU A 5 15.68 -9.59 -3.23
C LEU A 5 14.34 -9.44 -3.97
N GLY A 6 14.37 -9.19 -5.28
CA GLY A 6 13.16 -9.11 -6.09
C GLY A 6 12.35 -10.41 -6.04
N LYS A 7 13.02 -11.57 -6.10
CA LYS A 7 12.35 -12.86 -6.01
C LYS A 7 11.71 -13.10 -4.63
N VAL A 8 12.43 -12.81 -3.55
CA VAL A 8 11.91 -12.97 -2.18
C VAL A 8 10.74 -12.02 -1.91
N VAL A 9 10.84 -10.76 -2.35
CA VAL A 9 9.76 -9.78 -2.21
C VAL A 9 8.53 -10.18 -3.03
N SER A 10 8.71 -10.66 -4.27
CA SER A 10 7.59 -11.17 -5.09
C SER A 10 6.90 -12.32 -4.39
N GLN A 11 7.65 -13.32 -3.91
CA GLN A 11 7.08 -14.47 -3.21
C GLN A 11 6.34 -14.06 -1.93
N ALA A 12 6.89 -13.11 -1.17
CA ALA A 12 6.24 -12.59 0.02
C ALA A 12 4.95 -11.85 -0.30
N ARG A 13 4.90 -11.10 -1.42
CA ARG A 13 3.68 -10.42 -1.89
C ARG A 13 2.64 -11.40 -2.42
N ASP A 14 3.05 -12.41 -3.19
CA ASP A 14 2.14 -13.42 -3.75
C ASP A 14 1.48 -14.25 -2.63
N ALA A 15 2.17 -14.45 -1.52
CA ALA A 15 1.65 -15.16 -0.35
C ALA A 15 0.92 -14.24 0.67
N ALA A 16 0.88 -12.93 0.44
CA ALA A 16 0.28 -12.00 1.39
C ALA A 16 -1.25 -12.08 1.36
N ASP A 17 -1.86 -12.18 2.54
CA ASP A 17 -3.30 -12.09 2.75
C ASP A 17 -3.65 -10.87 3.61
N TYR A 18 -4.48 -10.00 3.05
CA TYR A 18 -4.97 -8.76 3.67
C TYR A 18 -6.47 -8.80 3.97
N SER A 19 -7.09 -9.99 3.98
CA SER A 19 -8.51 -10.18 4.30
C SER A 19 -8.96 -9.65 5.67
N GLY A 20 -8.03 -9.55 6.61
CA GLY A 20 -8.23 -9.04 7.98
C GLY A 20 -7.91 -7.57 8.19
N VAL A 21 -7.60 -6.80 7.14
CA VAL A 21 -7.27 -5.37 7.26
C VAL A 21 -8.53 -4.56 7.57
N VAL A 22 -8.53 -3.84 8.70
CA VAL A 22 -9.66 -3.04 9.18
C VAL A 22 -9.27 -1.57 9.38
N CYS A 23 -8.04 -1.29 9.83
CA CYS A 23 -7.54 0.07 10.01
C CYS A 23 -6.35 0.32 9.08
N VAL A 24 -6.46 1.33 8.21
CA VAL A 24 -5.41 1.68 7.26
C VAL A 24 -4.89 3.11 7.44
N GLY A 25 -3.57 3.25 7.31
CA GLY A 25 -2.88 4.53 7.19
C GLY A 25 -2.47 4.75 5.73
N ILE A 26 -2.65 5.96 5.23
CA ILE A 26 -2.21 6.37 3.89
C ILE A 26 -1.21 7.51 4.05
N ASP A 27 -0.01 7.30 3.51
CA ASP A 27 1.06 8.30 3.51
C ASP A 27 1.62 8.50 2.11
N ASP A 28 2.04 9.72 1.81
CA ASP A 28 2.66 10.10 0.54
C ASP A 28 4.13 10.47 0.78
N THR A 29 5.06 9.57 0.48
CA THR A 29 6.50 9.79 0.67
C THR A 29 7.19 10.20 -0.64
N ALA A 30 8.08 11.20 -0.58
CA ALA A 30 8.88 11.60 -1.73
C ALA A 30 10.08 10.64 -1.96
N LYS A 31 10.12 9.97 -3.11
CA LYS A 31 11.20 9.07 -3.56
C LYS A 31 12.49 9.82 -3.94
N ARG A 32 12.39 11.06 -4.43
CA ARG A 32 13.54 11.92 -4.78
C ARG A 32 13.12 13.39 -4.67
N ARG A 33 14.05 14.28 -4.31
CA ARG A 33 13.81 15.73 -4.26
C ARG A 33 13.16 16.20 -5.59
N ASN A 34 11.92 16.66 -5.46
CA ASN A 34 11.11 17.41 -6.41
C ASN A 34 10.05 16.71 -7.30
N GLN A 35 10.08 15.42 -7.70
CA GLN A 35 9.07 14.91 -8.67
C GLN A 35 8.71 13.40 -8.66
N SER A 36 8.90 12.68 -7.55
CA SER A 36 8.43 11.29 -7.50
C SER A 36 7.83 10.99 -6.14
N TYR A 37 6.51 11.04 -6.05
CA TYR A 37 5.78 10.64 -4.85
C TYR A 37 5.40 9.16 -4.95
N ILE A 38 5.52 8.45 -3.84
CA ILE A 38 4.96 7.12 -3.67
C ILE A 38 3.86 7.21 -2.62
N GLY A 39 2.67 6.72 -2.96
CA GLY A 39 1.58 6.54 -2.03
C GLY A 39 1.70 5.16 -1.39
N ILE A 40 1.65 5.10 -0.08
CA ILE A 40 1.75 3.86 0.70
C ILE A 40 0.45 3.70 1.48
N MET A 41 -0.18 2.54 1.36
CA MET A 41 -1.23 2.10 2.28
C MET A 41 -0.62 1.09 3.25
N ALA A 42 -0.76 1.36 4.54
CA ALA A 42 -0.30 0.50 5.62
C ALA A 42 -1.49 0.00 6.43
N ASP A 43 -1.47 -1.29 6.76
CA ASP A 43 -2.31 -1.90 7.79
C ASP A 43 -1.71 -1.51 9.15
N LEU A 44 -2.46 -0.72 9.91
CA LEU A 44 -1.99 -0.16 11.18
C LEU A 44 -1.99 -1.20 12.30
N ASP A 45 -2.90 -2.17 12.25
CA ASP A 45 -2.98 -3.26 13.22
C ASP A 45 -1.89 -4.31 12.94
N GLY A 46 -1.72 -4.68 11.67
CA GLY A 46 -0.70 -5.62 11.21
C GLY A 46 0.70 -5.02 11.05
N GLN A 47 0.87 -3.71 11.27
CA GLN A 47 2.13 -2.96 11.15
C GLN A 47 2.90 -3.24 9.85
N ARG A 48 2.19 -3.30 8.72
CA ARG A 48 2.73 -3.73 7.42
C ARG A 48 2.19 -2.91 6.27
N ALA A 49 3.01 -2.72 5.24
CA ALA A 49 2.55 -2.11 3.99
C ALA A 49 1.71 -3.12 3.20
N VAL A 50 0.53 -2.69 2.74
CA VAL A 50 -0.43 -3.53 1.99
C VAL A 50 -0.50 -3.15 0.51
N ALA A 51 -0.29 -1.88 0.18
CA ALA A 51 -0.26 -1.41 -1.20
C ALA A 51 0.71 -0.25 -1.37
N VAL A 52 1.36 -0.14 -2.53
CA VAL A 52 2.31 0.94 -2.85
C VAL A 52 2.17 1.36 -4.31
N THR A 53 1.66 2.56 -4.54
CA THR A 53 1.52 3.15 -5.88
C THR A 53 2.52 4.27 -6.11
N GLN A 54 2.84 4.54 -7.38
CA GLN A 54 3.45 5.80 -7.78
C GLN A 54 2.41 6.90 -7.96
N GLY A 55 2.81 8.15 -7.73
CA GLY A 55 2.03 9.36 -7.95
C GLY A 55 1.22 9.81 -6.73
N ARG A 56 0.95 11.12 -6.67
CA ARG A 56 0.08 11.80 -5.68
C ARG A 56 -1.24 12.28 -6.32
N ASP A 57 -1.57 11.76 -7.49
CA ASP A 57 -2.77 12.17 -8.23
C ASP A 57 -4.04 11.60 -7.59
N LYS A 58 -5.21 12.13 -7.99
CA LYS A 58 -6.51 11.64 -7.50
C LYS A 58 -6.72 10.14 -7.78
N GLY A 59 -6.02 9.58 -8.77
CA GLY A 59 -6.05 8.15 -9.11
C GLY A 59 -5.21 7.25 -8.20
N ALA A 60 -4.26 7.80 -7.42
CA ALA A 60 -3.40 7.01 -6.55
C ALA A 60 -4.17 6.20 -5.51
N LEU A 61 -5.21 6.79 -4.91
CA LEU A 61 -6.06 6.07 -3.94
C LEU A 61 -6.80 4.89 -4.56
N GLY A 62 -7.28 5.05 -5.81
CA GLY A 62 -7.91 3.96 -6.57
C GLY A 62 -6.94 2.80 -6.79
N ARG A 63 -5.71 3.10 -7.25
CA ARG A 63 -4.66 2.09 -7.44
C ARG A 63 -4.31 1.36 -6.15
N LEU A 64 -4.24 2.06 -5.01
CA LEU A 64 -4.02 1.44 -3.70
C LEU A 64 -5.18 0.50 -3.30
N CYS A 65 -6.42 0.89 -3.58
CA CYS A 65 -7.58 0.05 -3.29
C CYS A 65 -7.63 -1.19 -4.18
N ASP A 66 -7.17 -1.09 -5.43
CA ASP A 66 -7.12 -2.22 -6.35
C ASP A 66 -6.01 -3.20 -5.95
N GLU A 67 -4.82 -2.71 -5.57
CA GLU A 67 -3.76 -3.55 -4.98
C GLU A 67 -4.24 -4.26 -3.70
N LEU A 68 -4.98 -3.58 -2.81
CA LEU A 68 -5.53 -4.21 -1.61
C LEU A 68 -6.45 -5.39 -1.94
N LYS A 69 -7.30 -5.26 -2.97
CA LYS A 69 -8.22 -6.32 -3.40
C LYS A 69 -7.51 -7.49 -4.07
N GLU A 70 -6.46 -7.23 -4.83
CA GLU A 70 -5.64 -8.29 -5.46
C GLU A 70 -5.07 -9.24 -4.40
N HIS A 71 -4.79 -8.73 -3.21
CA HIS A 71 -4.28 -9.49 -2.06
C HIS A 71 -5.37 -9.85 -1.03
N ALA A 72 -6.59 -10.11 -1.52
CA ALA A 72 -7.76 -10.55 -0.75
C ALA A 72 -8.30 -9.57 0.32
N GLY A 73 -7.79 -8.34 0.36
CA GLY A 73 -8.33 -7.28 1.21
C GLY A 73 -9.67 -6.75 0.69
N ASP A 74 -10.53 -6.34 1.63
CA ASP A 74 -11.85 -5.81 1.30
C ASP A 74 -11.97 -4.36 1.80
N ARG A 75 -12.06 -3.43 0.85
CA ARG A 75 -12.24 -2.00 1.17
C ARG A 75 -13.48 -1.70 2.01
N THR A 76 -14.50 -2.56 1.98
CA THR A 76 -15.75 -2.36 2.74
C THR A 76 -15.59 -2.76 4.21
N LYS A 77 -14.56 -3.55 4.53
CA LYS A 77 -14.19 -3.92 5.90
C LYS A 77 -13.24 -2.92 6.55
N VAL A 78 -12.68 -1.99 5.77
CA VAL A 78 -11.86 -0.91 6.30
C VAL A 78 -12.78 0.10 6.98
N LEU A 79 -12.67 0.19 8.31
CA LEU A 79 -13.49 1.05 9.16
C LEU A 79 -12.82 2.39 9.44
N GLU A 80 -11.49 2.40 9.48
CA GLU A 80 -10.71 3.58 9.79
C GLU A 80 -9.65 3.84 8.73
N VAL A 81 -9.59 5.10 8.28
CA VAL A 81 -8.60 5.58 7.33
C VAL A 81 -7.96 6.83 7.92
N THR A 82 -6.66 6.76 8.18
CA THR A 82 -5.87 7.94 8.54
C THR A 82 -5.03 8.35 7.34
N ARG A 83 -5.13 9.60 6.91
CA ARG A 83 -4.31 10.13 5.82
C ARG A 83 -3.78 11.51 6.18
N ASP A 84 -2.50 11.75 5.95
CA ASP A 84 -1.95 13.09 6.08
C ASP A 84 -2.54 14.04 5.04
N MET A 85 -2.88 15.26 5.47
CA MET A 85 -3.46 16.32 4.64
C MET A 85 -2.40 17.41 4.39
N ALA A 86 -1.38 17.08 3.61
CA ALA A 86 -0.38 18.05 3.14
C ALA A 86 -0.84 18.87 1.93
#